data_AF-A0A6C1RZ36-F1
#
_entry.id   AF-A0A6C1RZ36-F1
#
_cell.length_a   1.000
_cell.length_b   1.000
_cell.length_c   1.000
_cell.angle_alpha   90.00
_cell.angle_beta   90.00
_cell.angle_gamma   90.00
#
_symmetry.space_group_name_H-M   'P 1'
#
loop_
_entity.id
_entity.type
_entity.pdbx_description
1 polymer ?
#
loop_
_entity_poly.entity_id
_entity_poly.type
_entity_poly.pdbx_seq_one_letter_code
_entity_poly.pdbx_strand_id
1 'polypeptide(L)' 'MNVLITDTGSVFGHALALEYLNTGAHVYGISKMSNDQLNRYVNYNHLKHDVGGTYRDVRDLFFSCELNK' A
#
# COMPACT_ATOMS: atom_id res chain seq x y z
N MET A 1 -1.02 11.99 -8.37
CA MET A 1 -0.76 10.62 -8.90
C MET A 1 -1.16 9.61 -7.84
N ASN A 2 -1.75 8.47 -8.21
CA ASN A 2 -2.16 7.42 -7.27
C ASN A 2 -1.26 6.18 -7.44
N VAL A 3 -0.69 5.66 -6.36
CA VAL A 3 0.24 4.53 -6.38
C VAL A 3 -0.22 3.46 -5.40
N LEU A 4 -0.34 2.22 -5.86
CA LEU A 4 -0.60 1.06 -5.02
C LEU A 4 0.72 0.34 -4.76
N ILE A 5 1.06 0.13 -3.49
CA ILE A 5 2.27 -0.59 -3.08
C ILE A 5 1.88 -1.77 -2.21
N THR A 6 2.20 -2.96 -2.68
CA THR A 6 2.06 -4.20 -1.92
C THR A 6 3.29 -4.40 -1.04
N ASP A 7 3.07 -4.91 0.16
CA ASP A 7 4.10 -5.15 1.16
C ASP A 7 4.87 -3.90 1.62
N THR A 8 4.14 -2.85 2.00
CA THR A 8 4.70 -1.63 2.62
C THR A 8 5.30 -1.83 4.02
N GLY A 9 5.19 -3.05 4.57
CA GLY A 9 5.87 -3.48 5.80
C GLY A 9 7.32 -3.92 5.55
N SER A 10 7.69 -4.25 4.31
CA SER A 10 9.06 -4.57 3.94
C SER A 10 9.93 -3.30 3.81
N VAL A 11 11.25 -3.48 3.90
CA VAL A 11 12.23 -2.38 3.74
C VAL A 11 12.06 -1.69 2.37
N PHE A 12 11.90 -2.47 1.30
CA PHE A 12 11.76 -1.93 -0.05
C PHE A 12 10.41 -1.26 -0.28
N GLY A 13 9.30 -1.91 0.12
CA GLY A 13 7.97 -1.32 -0.02
C GLY A 13 7.83 -0.03 0.80
N HIS A 14 8.45 0.01 1.98
CA HIS A 14 8.49 1.21 2.81
C HIS A 14 9.27 2.36 2.15
N ALA A 15 10.50 2.10 1.67
CA ALA A 15 11.31 3.11 0.99
C ALA A 15 10.61 3.65 -0.27
N LEU A 16 9.99 2.78 -1.05
CA LEU A 16 9.25 3.16 -2.24
C LEU A 16 8.02 4.02 -1.90
N ALA A 17 7.29 3.67 -0.84
CA ALA A 17 6.17 4.46 -0.35
C ALA A 17 6.60 5.87 0.05
N LEU A 18 7.70 6.00 0.79
CA LEU A 18 8.25 7.31 1.18
C LEU A 18 8.63 8.16 -0.03
N GLU A 19 9.29 7.58 -1.02
CA GLU A 19 9.68 8.31 -2.23
C GLU A 19 8.46 8.89 -2.95
N TYR A 20 7.42 8.08 -3.15
CA TYR A 20 6.19 8.55 -3.79
C TYR A 20 5.41 9.56 -2.93
N LEU A 21 5.37 9.37 -1.61
CA LEU A 21 4.75 10.35 -0.70
C LEU A 21 5.48 11.70 -0.74
N ASN A 22 6.82 11.69 -0.80
CA ASN A 22 7.65 12.90 -0.87
C ASN A 22 7.47 13.66 -2.20
N THR A 23 7.10 12.98 -3.28
CA THR A 23 6.74 13.63 -4.56
C THR A 23 5.29 14.15 -4.59
N GLY A 24 4.54 13.98 -3.49
CA GLY A 24 3.14 14.40 -3.38
C GLY A 24 2.14 13.43 -4.00
N ALA A 25 2.53 12.17 -4.28
CA ALA A 25 1.60 11.15 -4.74
C ALA A 25 0.71 10.65 -3.60
N HIS A 26 -0.49 10.18 -3.92
CA HIS A 26 -1.33 9.44 -2.98
C HIS A 26 -0.93 7.97 -3.02
N VAL A 27 -0.54 7.42 -1.87
CA VAL A 27 -0.04 6.04 -1.77
C VAL A 27 -1.03 5.19 -1.00
N TYR A 28 -1.40 4.06 -1.59
CA TYR A 28 -2.22 3.02 -0.98
C TYR A 28 -1.32 1.84 -0.66
N GLY A 29 -1.03 1.63 0.63
CA GLY A 29 -0.12 0.60 1.10
C GLY A 29 -0.85 -0.62 1.63
N ILE A 30 -0.51 -1.80 1.12
CA ILE A 30 -1.02 -3.09 1.64
C ILE A 30 0.11 -3.77 2.42
N SER A 31 -0.16 -4.21 3.64
CA SER A 31 0.77 -5.04 4.43
C SER A 31 0.07 -5.68 5.63
N LYS A 32 0.69 -6.71 6.24
CA LYS A 32 0.17 -7.35 7.46
C LYS A 32 0.09 -6.39 8.65
N MET A 33 1.03 -5.45 8.70
CA MET A 33 1.20 -4.51 9.81
C MET A 33 1.26 -3.09 9.27
N SER A 34 0.58 -2.22 9.98
CA SER A 34 0.63 -0.76 9.81
C SER A 34 2.03 -0.24 10.09
N ASN A 35 2.46 0.77 9.34
CA ASN A 35 3.73 1.46 9.56
C ASN A 35 3.46 2.88 10.06
N ASP A 36 3.79 3.14 11.33
CA ASP A 36 3.51 4.42 12.00
C ASP A 36 4.26 5.61 11.38
N GLN A 37 5.32 5.37 10.61
CA GLN A 37 6.01 6.44 9.88
C GLN A 37 5.22 6.85 8.63
N LEU A 38 4.67 5.88 7.89
CA LEU A 38 3.86 6.15 6.70
C LEU A 38 2.50 6.76 7.07
N ASN A 39 1.90 6.33 8.18
CA ASN A 39 0.61 6.85 8.66
C ASN A 39 0.62 8.34 9.03
N ARG A 40 1.79 8.97 9.15
CA ARG A 40 1.91 10.42 9.40
C ARG A 40 1.60 11.26 8.16
N TYR A 41 1.65 10.64 6.98
CA TYR A 41 1.39 11.32 5.72
C TYR A 41 -0.10 11.33 5.43
N VAL A 42 -0.68 12.52 5.24
CA VAL A 42 -2.11 12.71 4.95
C VAL A 42 -2.56 12.06 3.63
N ASN A 43 -1.60 11.84 2.73
CA ASN A 43 -1.77 11.23 1.42
C ASN A 43 -1.43 9.72 1.42
N TYR A 44 -1.23 9.11 2.59
CA TYR A 44 -1.04 7.67 2.73
C TYR A 44 -2.31 7.00 3.28
N ASN A 45 -2.73 5.91 2.64
CA ASN A 45 -3.83 5.06 3.11
C ASN A 45 -3.33 3.62 3.26
N HIS A 46 -3.54 3.04 4.44
CA HIS A 46 -3.10 1.67 4.71
C HIS A 46 -4.28 0.69 4.70
N LEU A 47 -4.13 -0.39 3.94
CA LEU A 47 -5.00 -1.56 4.01
C LEU A 47 -4.26 -2.71 4.68
N LYS A 48 -4.72 -3.08 5.87
CA LYS A 48 -4.19 -4.23 6.59
C LYS A 48 -4.66 -5.52 5.92
N HIS A 49 -3.74 -6.22 5.25
CA HIS A 49 -4.04 -7.49 4.61
C HIS A 49 -2.81 -8.39 4.60
N ASP A 50 -3.02 -9.68 4.85
CA ASP A 50 -1.96 -10.68 4.77
C ASP A 50 -1.78 -11.18 3.35
N VAL A 51 -0.82 -10.61 2.63
CA VAL A 51 -0.47 -11.01 1.26
C VAL A 51 0.46 -12.24 1.22
N GLY A 52 0.79 -12.82 2.38
CA GLY A 52 1.66 -13.99 2.50
C GLY A 52 0.99 -15.30 2.08
N GLY A 53 -0.33 -15.29 1.86
CA GLY A 53 -1.11 -16.42 1.38
C GLY A 53 -0.98 -16.62 -0.13
N THR A 54 0.20 -16.97 -0.64
CA THR A 54 0.46 -17.22 -2.07
C THR A 54 0.26 -15.99 -2.98
N TYR A 55 1.14 -15.79 -3.95
CA TYR A 55 1.15 -14.69 -4.93
C TYR A 55 -0.13 -14.53 -5.80
N ARG A 56 -1.24 -15.24 -5.51
CA ARG A 56 -2.51 -15.19 -6.25
C ARG A 56 -3.46 -14.07 -5.81
N ASP A 57 -3.43 -13.65 -4.54
CA ASP A 57 -4.47 -12.75 -3.99
C ASP A 57 -4.35 -11.27 -4.42
N VAL A 58 -3.21 -10.86 -4.97
CA VAL A 58 -2.97 -9.45 -5.33
C VAL A 58 -3.87 -8.99 -6.48
N ARG A 59 -4.24 -9.90 -7.40
CA ARG A 59 -5.16 -9.59 -8.50
C ARG A 59 -6.58 -9.37 -8.01
N ASP A 60 -7.06 -10.20 -7.08
CA ASP A 60 -8.44 -10.13 -6.60
C ASP A 60 -8.68 -8.90 -5.72
N LEU A 61 -7.65 -8.43 -5.01
CA LEU A 61 -7.71 -7.14 -4.30
C LEU A 61 -7.82 -5.94 -5.25
N PHE A 62 -7.09 -5.95 -6.36
CA PHE A 62 -7.13 -4.87 -7.34
C PHE A 62 -8.53 -4.74 -7.97
N PHE A 63 -9.13 -5.87 -8.37
CA PHE A 63 -10.50 -5.89 -8.91
C PHE A 63 -11.58 -5.50 -7.89
N SER A 64 -11.43 -5.90 -6.62
CA SER A 64 -12.39 -5.55 -5.56
C SER A 64 -12.39 -4.05 -5.23
N CYS A 65 -11.26 -3.39 -5.41
CA CYS A 65 -11.10 -1.95 -5.20
C CYS A 65 -11.61 -1.12 -6.39
N GLU A 66 -11.57 -1.68 -7.61
CA GLU A 66 -12.10 -1.05 -8.82
C GLU A 66 -13.62 -1.16 -8.96
N LEU A 67 -14.24 -2.23 -8.44
CA LEU A 67 -15.68 -2.50 -8.55
C LEU A 67 -16.56 -1.79 -7.50
N ASN A 68 -15.96 -1.11 -6.51
CA ASN A 68 -16.69 -0.35 -5.47
C ASN A 68 -16.68 1.17 -5.73
N LYS A 69 -16.61 1.60 -6.98
CA LYS A 69 -16.80 3.01 -7.39
C LYS A 69 -18.15 3.23 -8.04
#